data_AF-A0A962IJ10-F1
#
_entry.id   AF-A0A962IJ10-F1
#
_cell.length_a   1.000
_cell.length_b   1.000
_cell.length_c   1.000
_cell.angle_alpha   90.00
_cell.angle_beta   90.00
_cell.angle_gamma   90.00
#
_symmetry.space_group_name_H-M   'P 1'
#
loop_
_entity.id
_entity.type
_entity.pdbx_description
1 polymer ?
#
loop_
_entity_poly.entity_id
_entity_poly.type
_entity_poly.pdbx_seq_one_letter_code
_entity_poly.pdbx_strand_id
1 'polypeptide(L)' 'RWCLCAARWREALEAGKAPRVVLQATHISVLGVVYLEDLKRYAEPSVTEPPGGSGGHG' A
#
# COMPACT_ATOMS: atom_id res chain seq x y z
N ARG A 1 1.32 -9.42 -4.96
CA ARG A 1 0.75 -10.22 -3.85
C ARG A 1 1.85 -10.41 -2.81
N TRP A 2 1.88 -9.55 -1.79
CA TRP A 2 3.00 -9.46 -0.86
C TRP A 2 2.49 -9.76 0.54
N CYS A 3 2.89 -10.92 1.09
CA CYS A 3 2.78 -11.21 2.51
C CYS A 3 4.11 -10.85 3.17
N LEU A 4 4.66 -9.64 2.92
CA LEU A 4 5.76 -9.21 3.78
C LEU A 4 5.13 -9.00 5.16
N CYS A 5 5.49 -9.84 6.13
CA CYS A 5 4.95 -9.74 7.48
C CYS A 5 5.04 -8.29 7.94
N ALA A 6 3.92 -7.69 8.36
CA ALA A 6 3.90 -6.31 8.82
C ALA A 6 4.94 -6.06 9.94
N ALA A 7 5.28 -7.11 10.70
CA ALA A 7 6.38 -7.10 11.66
C ALA A 7 7.75 -6.80 11.02
N ARG A 8 8.11 -7.48 9.93
CA ARG A 8 9.36 -7.23 9.19
C ARG A 8 9.38 -5.84 8.55
N TRP A 9 8.23 -5.38 8.07
CA TRP A 9 8.12 -4.04 7.53
C TRP A 9 8.35 -2.98 8.61
N ARG A 10 7.83 -3.21 9.83
CA ARG A 10 8.05 -2.35 11.01
C ARG A 10 9.53 -2.26 11.37
N GLU A 11 10.25 -3.37 11.43
CA GLU A 11 11.70 -3.35 11.68
C GLU A 11 12.45 -2.53 10.61
N ALA A 12 12.06 -2.65 9.34
CA ALA A 12 12.63 -1.86 8.26
C ALA A 12 12.31 -0.36 8.41
N LEU A 13 11.11 -0.02 8.89
CA LEU A 13 10.72 1.36 9.21
C LEU A 13 11.61 1.93 10.33
N GLU A 14 11.84 1.18 11.40
CA GLU A 14 12.73 1.58 12.50
C GLU A 14 14.18 1.75 12.03
N ALA A 15 14.63 0.92 11.08
CA ALA A 15 15.92 1.06 10.42
C ALA A 15 15.99 2.18 9.36
N GLY A 16 14.88 2.89 9.09
CA GLY A 16 14.80 3.94 8.06
C GLY A 16 14.91 3.41 6.62
N LYS A 17 14.70 2.10 6.41
CA LYS A 17 14.75 1.42 5.11
C LYS A 17 13.40 0.78 4.74
N ALA A 18 12.29 1.35 5.22
CA ALA A 18 10.96 0.87 4.89
C ALA A 18 10.70 0.96 3.38
N PRO A 19 10.34 -0.15 2.71
CA PRO A 19 9.93 -0.12 1.32
C PRO A 19 8.55 0.54 1.19
N ARG A 20 8.27 1.12 0.02
CA ARG A 20 6.94 1.67 -0.28
C ARG A 20 5.89 0.57 -0.34
N VAL A 21 4.67 0.87 0.10
CA VAL A 21 3.57 -0.08 0.24
C VAL A 21 2.38 0.33 -0.61
N VAL A 22 1.78 -0.62 -1.34
CA VAL A 22 0.57 -0.34 -2.13
C VAL A 22 -0.64 -0.53 -1.23
N LEU A 23 -1.30 0.56 -0.83
CA LEU A 23 -2.47 0.50 0.06
C LEU A 23 -3.60 -0.37 -0.49
N GLN A 24 -3.85 -0.33 -1.81
CA GLN A 24 -4.83 -1.20 -2.47
C GLN A 24 -4.51 -2.69 -2.36
N ALA A 25 -3.23 -3.06 -2.22
CA ALA A 25 -2.78 -4.44 -2.12
C ALA A 25 -2.45 -4.85 -0.68
N THR A 26 -2.61 -3.94 0.28
CA THR A 26 -2.27 -4.15 1.70
C THR A 26 -3.52 -4.49 2.48
N HIS A 27 -3.54 -5.66 3.11
CA HIS A 27 -4.68 -6.11 3.90
C HIS A 27 -4.78 -5.31 5.20
N ILE A 28 -6.01 -5.06 5.68
CA ILE A 28 -6.24 -4.27 6.91
C ILE A 28 -5.57 -4.86 8.16
N SER A 29 -5.23 -6.16 8.15
CA SER A 29 -4.49 -6.82 9.23
C SER A 29 -3.14 -6.19 9.55
N VAL A 30 -2.54 -5.41 8.64
CA VAL A 30 -1.28 -4.71 8.92
C VAL A 30 -1.46 -3.58 9.95
N LEU A 31 -2.68 -3.04 10.07
CA LEU A 31 -3.01 -1.95 11.01
C LEU A 31 -2.87 -2.37 12.47
N GLY A 32 -2.84 -3.68 12.76
CA GLY A 32 -2.55 -4.20 14.09
C GLY A 32 -1.06 -4.19 14.45
N VAL A 33 -0.19 -4.01 13.46
CA VAL A 33 1.28 -4.05 13.65
C VAL A 33 1.93 -2.71 13.38
N VAL A 34 1.43 -1.96 12.39
CA VAL A 34 1.92 -0.63 12.01
C VAL A 34 0.77 0.35 11.81
N TYR A 35 1.03 1.64 12.02
CA TYR A 35 -0.02 2.65 11.93
C TYR A 35 -0.37 2.98 10.48
N LEU A 36 -1.64 3.31 10.25
CA LEU A 36 -2.14 3.79 8.96
C LEU A 36 -1.36 5.03 8.49
N GLU A 37 -0.93 5.86 9.43
CA GLU A 37 -0.18 7.09 9.18
C GLU A 37 1.17 6.81 8.53
N ASP A 38 1.90 5.80 9.04
CA ASP A 38 3.15 5.34 8.45
C ASP A 38 2.90 4.73 7.08
N LEU A 39 1.88 3.87 6.95
CA LEU A 39 1.53 3.27 5.66
C LEU A 39 1.18 4.34 4.62
N LYS A 40 0.50 5.42 5.01
CA LYS A 40 0.21 6.56 4.12
C LYS A 40 1.47 7.32 3.71
N ARG A 41 2.43 7.50 4.62
CA ARG A 41 3.74 8.12 4.29
C ARG A 41 4.54 7.32 3.26
N TYR A 42 4.47 5.99 3.35
CA TYR A 42 5.15 5.08 2.43
C TYR A 42 4.22 4.54 1.33
N ALA A 43 3.02 5.10 1.18
CA ALA A 43 2.06 4.61 0.21
C ALA A 43 2.58 4.85 -1.21
N GLU A 44 2.62 3.80 -2.03
CA GLU A 44 2.83 3.99 -3.47
C GLU A 44 1.56 4.55 -4.10
N PRO A 45 1.64 5.68 -4.82
CA PRO A 45 0.61 6.10 -5.74
C PRO A 45 0.71 5.22 -7.00
N SER A 46 0.47 3.92 -6.87
CA SER A 46 0.33 3.06 -8.05
C SER A 46 -1.05 3.30 -8.61
N VAL A 47 -1.12 4.34 -9.46
CA VAL A 47 -2.19 4.71 -10.38
C VAL A 47 -3.21 3.58 -10.61
N THR A 48 -4.44 3.79 -10.13
CA THR A 48 -5.61 3.05 -10.62
C THR A 48 -6.42 4.00 -11.49
N GLU A 49 -5.83 4.48 -12.57
CA GLU A 49 -6.61 4.98 -13.68
C GLU A 49 -6.82 3.82 -14.65
N PRO A 50 -8.05 3.31 -14.83
CA PRO A 50 -8.41 2.71 -16.11
C PRO A 50 -8.50 3.86 -17.12
N PRO A 51 -7.62 3.95 -18.14
CA PRO A 51 -7.88 4.84 -19.26
C PRO A 51 -9.05 4.24 -20.04
N GLY A 52 -10.27 4.74 -19.84
CA GLY A 52 -11.42 4.15 -20.52
C GLY A 52 -12.78 4.74 -20.19
N GLY A 53 -12.91 6.06 -20.21
CA GLY A 53 -14.18 6.66 -20.60
C GLY A 53 -14.38 6.43 -22.10
N SER A 54 -15.31 5.54 -22.46
CA SER A 54 -15.92 5.44 -23.79
C SER A 54 -17.33 4.87 -23.53
N GLY A 55 -18.40 5.63 -23.52
CA GLY A 55 -18.93 6.35 -24.68
C GLY A 55 -19.97 5.44 -25.38
N GLY A 56 -21.25 5.65 -25.08
CA GLY A 56 -22.43 5.24 -25.86
C GLY A 56 -22.60 3.77 -26.29
N HIS A 57 -23.53 3.05 -25.66
CA HIS A 57 -24.28 2.01 -26.39
C HIS A 57 -25.32 2.74 -27.25
N GLY A 58 -25.20 2.60 -28.57
CA GLY A 58 -26.25 2.93 -29.54
C GLY A 58 -27.32 1.85 -29.61
#